data_AF-A0A7S3CTH0-F1
#
_entry.id   AF-A0A7S3CTH0-F1
#
_cell.length_a   1.000
_cell.length_b   1.000
_cell.length_c   1.000
_cell.angle_alpha   90.00
_cell.angle_beta   90.00
_cell.angle_gamma   90.00
#
_symmetry.space_group_name_H-M   'P 1'
#
loop_
_entity.id
_entity.type
_entity.pdbx_description
1 polymer ?
#
loop_
_entity_poly.entity_id
_entity_poly.type
_entity_poly.pdbx_seq_one_letter_code
_entity_poly.pdbx_strand_id
1 'polypeptide(L)'
;MYVQDEQKFDLVKDISRNMNLLLREIGSNISLLYNWTSIYDLTIFQTLSQVIQRMLPQVQFITQLMDTFVKQSQIQKAFLFDVKTKIHIATDENPVEMMDYEICSELIDVLIDVSSIYGSTDSGENLKFDDHSGTKIRLHQQESDSDMNLILRQVDKSLALVCLINENKIVQQHLLNHNIDVFKDGLKKIFAAYETSKFT
;
A
#
# COMPACT_ATOMS: atom_id res chain seq x y z
N MET A 1 8.77 -9.50 27.65
CA MET A 1 9.89 -8.63 28.04
C MET A 1 9.99 -7.57 26.96
N TYR A 2 9.30 -6.44 27.15
CA TYR A 2 9.31 -5.36 26.17
C TYR A 2 10.70 -4.71 26.21
N VAL A 3 11.50 -4.94 25.17
CA VAL A 3 12.67 -4.09 24.91
C VAL A 3 12.10 -2.69 24.68
N GLN A 4 12.45 -1.75 25.56
CA GLN A 4 12.01 -0.36 25.42
C GLN A 4 12.47 0.18 24.06
N ASP A 5 11.65 0.99 23.39
CA ASP A 5 11.98 1.49 22.05
C ASP A 5 13.29 2.29 22.01
N GLU A 6 13.69 2.88 23.15
CA GLU A 6 15.01 3.48 23.35
C GLU A 6 16.15 2.48 23.13
N GLN A 7 16.04 1.26 23.69
CA GLN A 7 17.06 0.22 23.52
C GLN A 7 17.16 -0.24 22.07
N LYS A 8 16.02 -0.33 21.35
CA LYS A 8 16.04 -0.67 19.91
C LYS A 8 16.74 0.42 19.11
N PHE A 9 16.48 1.69 19.45
CA PHE A 9 17.09 2.83 18.78
C PHE A 9 18.60 2.88 19.00
N ASP A 10 19.05 2.67 20.23
CA ASP A 10 20.46 2.62 20.58
C ASP A 10 21.19 1.48 19.84
N LEU A 11 20.60 0.28 19.80
CA LEU A 11 21.17 -0.85 19.06
C LEU A 11 21.32 -0.56 17.56
N VAL A 12 20.30 0.03 16.91
CA VAL A 12 20.38 0.38 15.48
C VAL A 12 21.45 1.45 15.24
N LYS A 13 21.56 2.42 16.14
CA LYS A 13 22.57 3.47 16.07
C LYS A 13 23.99 2.90 16.20
N ASP A 14 24.18 1.96 17.12
CA ASP A 14 25.46 1.28 17.32
C ASP A 14 25.84 0.42 16.11
N ILE A 15 24.89 -0.35 15.57
CA ILE A 15 25.11 -1.13 14.34
C ILE A 15 25.47 -0.22 13.17
N SER A 16 24.70 0.86 12.97
CA SER A 16 24.94 1.82 11.88
C SER A 16 26.30 2.48 12.01
N ARG A 17 26.71 2.88 13.23
CA ARG A 17 28.03 3.45 13.49
C ARG A 17 29.14 2.45 13.15
N ASN A 18 29.04 1.21 13.64
CA ASN A 18 30.06 0.18 13.42
C ASN A 18 30.20 -0.17 11.93
N MET A 19 29.09 -0.34 11.22
CA MET A 19 29.10 -0.61 9.78
C MET A 19 29.67 0.56 8.98
N ASN A 20 29.34 1.81 9.34
CA ASN A 20 29.91 2.99 8.68
C ASN A 20 31.43 3.12 8.90
N LEU A 21 31.95 2.70 10.06
CA LEU A 21 33.40 2.65 10.30
C LEU A 21 34.08 1.62 9.39
N LEU A 22 33.54 0.41 9.30
CA LEU A 22 34.05 -0.66 8.42
C LEU A 22 34.01 -0.25 6.94
N LEU A 23 32.95 0.41 6.49
CA LEU A 23 32.83 0.89 5.11
C LEU A 23 33.89 1.96 4.78
N ARG A 24 34.20 2.84 5.74
CA ARG A 24 35.26 3.86 5.60
C ARG A 24 36.64 3.23 5.51
N GLU A 25 36.92 2.19 6.27
CA GLU A 25 38.19 1.45 6.21
C GLU A 25 38.41 0.80 4.84
N ILE A 26 37.35 0.30 4.21
CA ILE A 26 37.38 -0.31 2.87
C ILE A 26 37.41 0.76 1.76
N GLY A 27 37.13 2.03 2.07
CA GLY A 27 37.06 3.12 1.09
C GLY A 27 35.82 3.06 0.18
N SER A 28 34.78 2.31 0.57
CA SER A 28 33.54 2.17 -0.20
C SER A 28 32.50 3.20 0.23
N ASN A 29 32.03 4.04 -0.71
CA ASN A 29 30.94 5.00 -0.48
C ASN A 29 29.57 4.36 -0.76
N ILE A 30 29.15 3.42 0.07
CA ILE A 30 27.84 2.76 -0.03
C ILE A 30 26.91 3.36 1.03
N SER A 31 25.72 3.81 0.61
CA SER A 31 24.66 4.21 1.54
C SER A 31 23.85 2.99 1.96
N LEU A 32 23.86 2.68 3.26
CA LEU A 32 23.06 1.62 3.85
C LEU A 32 21.80 2.19 4.48
N LEU A 33 20.68 1.51 4.29
CA LEU A 33 19.47 1.75 5.06
C LEU A 33 19.26 0.64 6.07
N TYR A 34 18.83 1.07 7.26
CA TYR A 34 18.58 0.20 8.39
C TYR A 34 17.11 0.32 8.75
N ASN A 35 16.44 -0.82 8.87
CA ASN A 35 15.06 -0.92 9.29
C ASN A 35 14.98 -2.02 10.34
N TRP A 36 14.24 -1.77 11.41
CA TRP A 36 13.86 -2.84 12.35
C TRP A 36 12.61 -3.53 11.83
N THR A 37 12.54 -4.85 12.00
CA THR A 37 11.38 -5.62 11.58
C THR A 37 11.07 -6.68 12.62
N SER A 38 9.78 -6.98 12.75
CA SER A 38 9.25 -8.06 13.59
C SER A 38 8.26 -8.85 12.76
N ILE A 39 8.22 -10.17 12.92
CA ILE A 39 7.20 -11.02 12.29
C ILE A 39 5.86 -10.99 13.03
N TYR A 40 5.84 -10.42 14.24
CA TYR A 40 4.64 -10.28 15.06
C TYR A 40 3.87 -8.99 14.76
N ASP A 41 4.52 -8.03 14.11
CA ASP A 41 3.94 -6.73 13.76
C ASP A 41 4.00 -6.53 12.24
N LEU A 42 3.22 -5.58 11.72
CA LEU A 42 3.19 -5.30 10.28
C LEU A 42 4.44 -4.56 9.77
N THR A 43 5.41 -4.26 10.64
CA THR A 43 6.67 -3.54 10.32
C THR A 43 7.49 -4.23 9.24
N ILE A 44 7.44 -5.58 9.19
CA ILE A 44 8.09 -6.36 8.15
C ILE A 44 7.51 -6.06 6.77
N PHE A 45 6.18 -6.00 6.63
CA PHE A 45 5.53 -5.74 5.35
C PHE A 45 5.72 -4.29 4.90
N GLN A 46 5.66 -3.33 5.82
CA GLN A 46 5.96 -1.92 5.53
C GLN A 46 7.41 -1.76 5.02
N THR A 47 8.37 -2.38 5.70
CA THR A 47 9.78 -2.33 5.32
C THR A 47 10.02 -2.98 3.96
N LEU A 48 9.45 -4.16 3.71
CA LEU A 48 9.56 -4.84 2.43
C LEU A 48 8.94 -4.03 1.29
N SER A 49 7.85 -3.33 1.56
CA SER A 49 7.21 -2.43 0.58
C SER A 49 8.14 -1.30 0.17
N GLN A 50 8.85 -0.67 1.11
CA GLN A 50 9.86 0.36 0.81
C GLN A 50 11.04 -0.19 -0.01
N VAL A 51 11.46 -1.42 0.28
CA VAL A 51 12.53 -2.09 -0.48
C VAL A 51 12.07 -2.35 -1.91
N ILE A 52 10.87 -2.89 -2.10
CA ILE A 52 10.31 -3.19 -3.43
C ILE A 52 10.10 -1.92 -4.24
N GLN A 53 9.62 -0.85 -3.62
CA GLN A 53 9.46 0.45 -4.27
C GLN A 53 10.76 0.98 -4.87
N ARG A 54 11.90 0.73 -4.20
CA ARG A 54 13.22 1.12 -4.72
C ARG A 54 13.74 0.21 -5.81
N MET A 55 13.28 -1.03 -5.87
CA MET A 55 13.64 -1.97 -6.92
C MET A 55 12.85 -1.74 -8.22
N LEU A 56 11.69 -1.09 -8.14
CA LEU A 56 10.81 -0.86 -9.27
C LEU A 56 11.07 0.54 -9.89
N PRO A 57 11.74 0.63 -11.06
CA PRO A 57 12.11 1.91 -11.66
C PRO A 57 10.91 2.77 -12.09
N GLN A 58 9.74 2.17 -12.28
CA GLN A 58 8.52 2.87 -12.71
C GLN A 58 7.66 3.42 -11.56
N VAL A 59 8.04 3.17 -10.30
CA VAL A 59 7.24 3.61 -9.14
C VAL A 59 7.01 5.11 -9.14
N GLN A 60 7.96 5.91 -9.63
CA GLN A 60 7.80 7.36 -9.74
C GLN A 60 6.59 7.77 -10.59
N PHE A 61 6.37 7.11 -11.73
CA PHE A 61 5.21 7.40 -12.59
C PHE A 61 3.90 6.95 -11.94
N ILE A 62 3.92 5.80 -11.25
CA ILE A 62 2.75 5.28 -10.54
C ILE A 62 2.38 6.22 -9.38
N THR A 63 3.37 6.67 -8.60
CA THR A 63 3.17 7.65 -7.52
C THR A 63 2.59 8.95 -8.06
N GLN A 64 3.15 9.52 -9.14
CA GLN A 64 2.59 10.74 -9.76
C GLN A 64 1.14 10.57 -10.23
N LEU A 65 0.81 9.40 -10.78
CA LEU A 65 -0.57 9.07 -11.17
C LEU A 65 -1.48 8.98 -9.94
N MET A 66 -1.02 8.34 -8.85
CA MET A 66 -1.73 8.27 -7.58
C MET A 66 -1.93 9.66 -6.97
N ASP A 67 -0.92 10.53 -6.98
CA ASP A 67 -1.04 11.89 -6.44
C ASP A 67 -2.07 12.71 -7.20
N THR A 68 -2.11 12.57 -8.53
CA THR A 68 -3.13 13.23 -9.35
C THR A 68 -4.52 12.72 -9.00
N PHE A 69 -4.67 11.41 -8.86
CA PHE A 69 -5.93 10.77 -8.47
C PHE A 69 -6.40 11.20 -7.06
N VAL A 70 -5.49 11.23 -6.08
CA VAL A 70 -5.76 11.65 -4.70
C VAL A 70 -6.18 13.11 -4.64
N LYS A 71 -5.47 14.00 -5.35
CA LYS A 71 -5.79 15.44 -5.43
C LYS A 71 -7.16 15.70 -6.08
N GLN A 72 -7.48 15.01 -7.18
CA GLN A 72 -8.75 15.18 -7.88
C GLN A 72 -9.94 14.59 -7.12
N SER A 73 -9.73 13.51 -6.37
CA SER A 73 -10.80 12.78 -5.69
C SER A 73 -10.94 13.15 -4.21
N GLN A 74 -10.14 14.10 -3.70
CA GLN A 74 -10.14 14.55 -2.31
C GLN A 74 -9.94 13.41 -1.29
N ILE A 75 -9.11 12.44 -1.67
CA ILE A 75 -8.75 11.28 -0.84
C ILE A 75 -7.70 11.73 0.18
N GLN A 76 -7.73 11.18 1.39
CA GLN A 76 -6.70 11.49 2.40
C GLN A 76 -5.41 10.72 2.12
N LYS A 77 -5.53 9.42 1.83
CA LYS A 77 -4.40 8.52 1.61
C LYS A 77 -4.79 7.39 0.68
N ALA A 78 -3.87 6.95 -0.18
CA ALA A 78 -4.10 5.84 -1.10
C ALA A 78 -2.91 4.88 -1.15
N PHE A 79 -3.22 3.59 -1.25
CA PHE A 79 -2.25 2.51 -1.34
C PHE A 79 -2.61 1.56 -2.46
N LEU A 80 -1.59 1.13 -3.22
CA LEU A 80 -1.71 0.05 -4.18
C LEU A 80 -1.08 -1.21 -3.60
N PHE A 81 -1.92 -2.14 -3.15
CA PHE A 81 -1.52 -3.38 -2.48
C PHE A 81 -1.49 -4.57 -3.44
N ASP A 82 -0.51 -5.45 -3.23
CA ASP A 82 -0.63 -6.85 -3.65
C ASP A 82 -1.44 -7.63 -2.61
N VAL A 83 -2.59 -8.16 -3.03
CA VAL A 83 -3.58 -8.81 -2.16
C VAL A 83 -3.00 -10.03 -1.44
N LYS A 84 -2.10 -10.78 -2.08
CA LYS A 84 -1.56 -12.03 -1.50
C LYS A 84 -0.49 -11.77 -0.45
N THR A 85 0.41 -10.83 -0.71
CA THR A 85 1.56 -10.55 0.16
C THR A 85 1.30 -9.42 1.15
N LYS A 86 0.21 -8.65 0.94
CA LYS A 86 -0.11 -7.41 1.65
C LYS A 86 0.96 -6.34 1.53
N ILE A 87 1.85 -6.45 0.55
CA ILE A 87 2.89 -5.46 0.27
C ILE A 87 2.29 -4.33 -0.55
N HIS A 88 2.56 -3.08 -0.19
CA HIS A 88 2.15 -1.94 -1.01
C HIS A 88 3.22 -1.58 -2.04
N ILE A 89 2.86 -1.70 -3.32
CA ILE A 89 3.76 -1.46 -4.46
C ILE A 89 3.99 0.04 -4.66
N ALA A 90 2.97 0.84 -4.42
CA ALA A 90 3.04 2.29 -4.53
C ALA A 90 2.06 2.95 -3.55
N THR A 91 2.38 4.18 -3.19
CA THR A 91 1.56 5.07 -2.37
C THR A 91 1.73 6.50 -2.86
N ASP A 92 0.81 7.38 -2.45
CA ASP A 92 0.88 8.81 -2.67
C ASP A 92 1.98 9.48 -1.82
N GLU A 93 2.31 10.73 -2.16
CA GLU A 93 3.36 11.54 -1.51
C GLU A 93 3.15 11.78 -0.01
N ASN A 94 1.92 11.62 0.51
CA ASN A 94 1.66 11.80 1.94
C ASN A 94 2.46 10.78 2.78
N PRO A 95 2.93 11.13 3.98
CA PRO A 95 3.64 10.18 4.83
C PRO A 95 2.76 8.94 5.14
N VAL A 96 3.38 7.77 5.18
CA VAL A 96 2.69 6.52 5.53
C VAL A 96 2.68 6.35 7.04
N GLU A 97 1.50 6.52 7.63
CA GLU A 97 1.29 6.18 9.03
C GLU A 97 1.06 4.68 9.21
N MET A 98 1.55 4.13 10.33
CA MET A 98 1.45 2.69 10.59
C MET A 98 0.00 2.25 10.80
N MET A 99 -0.82 3.11 11.41
CA MET A 99 -2.24 2.86 11.66
C MET A 99 -3.04 2.77 10.35
N ASP A 100 -2.79 3.69 9.41
CA ASP A 100 -3.42 3.65 8.08
C ASP A 100 -3.09 2.35 7.35
N TYR A 101 -1.83 1.91 7.44
CA TYR A 101 -1.38 0.67 6.84
C TYR A 101 -2.07 -0.56 7.45
N GLU A 102 -2.19 -0.60 8.77
CA GLU A 102 -2.84 -1.68 9.52
C GLU A 102 -4.30 -1.82 9.13
N ILE A 103 -5.06 -0.72 9.16
CA ILE A 103 -6.48 -0.72 8.80
C ILE A 103 -6.68 -1.11 7.32
N CYS A 104 -5.83 -0.63 6.41
CA CYS A 104 -5.91 -1.02 5.01
C CYS A 104 -5.58 -2.50 4.77
N SER A 105 -4.63 -3.05 5.53
CA SER A 105 -4.25 -4.46 5.49
C SER A 105 -5.39 -5.35 6.00
N GLU A 106 -6.02 -5.00 7.12
CA GLU A 106 -7.17 -5.71 7.67
C GLU A 106 -8.38 -5.67 6.73
N LEU A 107 -8.60 -4.56 6.03
CA LEU A 107 -9.66 -4.46 5.03
C LEU A 107 -9.52 -5.48 3.89
N ILE A 108 -8.28 -5.75 3.46
CA ILE A 108 -8.00 -6.77 2.45
C ILE A 108 -8.36 -8.16 2.99
N ASP A 109 -7.98 -8.48 4.22
CA ASP A 109 -8.33 -9.76 4.84
C ASP A 109 -9.84 -9.94 4.93
N VAL A 110 -10.57 -8.93 5.42
CA VAL A 110 -12.03 -8.97 5.52
C VAL A 110 -12.67 -9.22 4.15
N LEU A 111 -12.20 -8.54 3.11
CA LEU A 111 -12.71 -8.78 1.75
C LEU A 111 -12.45 -10.22 1.32
N ILE A 112 -11.22 -10.71 1.46
CA ILE A 112 -10.84 -12.04 0.97
C ILE A 112 -11.51 -13.15 1.76
N ASP A 113 -11.62 -13.02 3.07
CA ASP A 113 -12.26 -14.00 3.95
C ASP A 113 -13.76 -14.09 3.66
N VAL A 114 -14.45 -12.95 3.55
CA VAL A 114 -15.89 -12.92 3.20
C VAL A 114 -16.12 -13.46 1.79
N SER A 115 -15.31 -13.03 0.82
CA SER A 115 -15.36 -13.56 -0.55
C SER A 115 -15.03 -15.05 -0.62
N SER A 116 -14.19 -15.58 0.26
CA SER A 116 -13.90 -17.01 0.31
C SER A 116 -15.09 -17.85 0.79
N ILE A 117 -15.93 -17.28 1.65
CA ILE A 117 -17.12 -17.96 2.18
C ILE A 117 -18.27 -17.88 1.18
N TYR A 118 -18.52 -16.70 0.60
CA TYR A 118 -19.72 -16.43 -0.21
C TYR A 118 -19.46 -16.24 -1.71
N GLY A 119 -18.21 -16.14 -2.15
CA GLY A 119 -17.83 -15.95 -3.57
C GLY A 119 -17.68 -17.25 -4.36
N SER A 120 -17.99 -18.40 -3.77
CA SER A 120 -18.02 -19.68 -4.48
C SER A 120 -19.24 -19.72 -5.41
N THR A 121 -19.00 -19.84 -6.71
CA THR A 121 -20.06 -20.13 -7.69
C THR A 121 -20.25 -21.64 -7.82
N ASP A 122 -21.45 -22.09 -8.19
CA ASP A 122 -21.79 -23.53 -8.36
C ASP A 122 -20.85 -24.27 -9.35
N SER A 123 -20.07 -23.54 -10.15
CA SER A 123 -19.02 -24.01 -11.06
C SER A 123 -17.74 -24.51 -10.37
N GLY A 124 -17.58 -24.37 -9.06
CA GLY A 124 -16.39 -24.84 -8.33
C GLY A 124 -15.13 -23.99 -8.53
N GLU A 125 -15.24 -22.87 -9.25
CA GLU A 125 -14.17 -21.87 -9.35
C GLU A 125 -14.23 -20.94 -8.14
N ASN A 126 -13.21 -21.00 -7.29
CA ASN A 126 -13.02 -20.10 -6.16
C ASN A 126 -12.48 -18.75 -6.64
N LEU A 127 -13.35 -17.88 -7.15
CA LEU A 127 -13.01 -16.49 -7.48
C LEU A 127 -12.97 -15.66 -6.20
N LYS A 128 -11.88 -15.78 -5.43
CA LYS A 128 -11.67 -14.98 -4.20
C LYS A 128 -11.51 -13.49 -4.48
N PHE A 129 -11.09 -13.14 -5.69
CA PHE A 129 -10.81 -11.78 -6.13
C PHE A 129 -11.01 -11.71 -7.65
N ASP A 130 -11.97 -10.90 -8.08
CA ASP A 130 -12.44 -10.76 -9.46
C ASP A 130 -12.39 -9.30 -9.92
N ASP A 131 -12.69 -9.06 -11.21
CA ASP A 131 -12.64 -7.72 -11.83
C ASP A 131 -13.66 -6.73 -11.26
N HIS A 132 -14.62 -7.21 -10.48
CA HIS A 132 -15.67 -6.42 -9.85
C HIS A 132 -15.52 -6.33 -8.34
N SER A 133 -14.44 -6.92 -7.80
CA SER A 133 -14.15 -6.95 -6.38
C SER A 133 -13.93 -5.53 -5.86
N GLY A 134 -14.72 -5.19 -4.86
CA GLY A 134 -14.54 -3.97 -4.12
C GLY A 134 -15.40 -3.94 -2.89
N THR A 135 -14.90 -3.26 -1.87
CA THR A 135 -15.61 -3.06 -0.61
C THR A 135 -15.57 -1.60 -0.23
N LYS A 136 -16.60 -1.16 0.49
CA LYS A 136 -16.68 0.15 1.10
C LYS A 136 -17.09 -0.05 2.56
N ILE A 137 -16.23 0.34 3.49
CA ILE A 137 -16.49 0.27 4.92
C ILE A 137 -16.47 1.68 5.47
N ARG A 138 -17.49 2.02 6.27
CA ARG A 138 -17.56 3.29 6.99
C ARG A 138 -17.17 3.03 8.44
N LEU A 139 -16.17 3.75 8.91
CA LEU A 139 -15.73 3.75 10.29
C LEU A 139 -16.28 4.98 11.00
N HIS A 140 -17.07 4.74 12.04
CA HIS A 140 -17.54 5.77 12.95
C HIS A 140 -16.54 5.91 14.10
N GLN A 141 -15.88 7.06 14.19
CA GLN A 141 -15.00 7.37 15.32
C GLN A 141 -15.79 8.16 16.37
N GLN A 142 -15.88 7.63 17.60
CA GLN A 142 -16.64 8.27 18.67
C GLN A 142 -16.01 9.58 19.17
N GLU A 143 -14.71 9.77 18.97
CA GLU A 143 -13.95 10.92 19.49
C GLU A 143 -13.62 11.99 18.43
N SER A 144 -13.84 11.71 17.15
CA SER A 144 -13.57 12.64 16.03
C SER A 144 -14.84 12.92 15.26
N ASP A 145 -15.16 14.19 15.02
CA ASP A 145 -16.36 14.66 14.29
C ASP A 145 -16.32 14.38 12.78
N SER A 146 -15.51 13.41 12.36
CA SER A 146 -15.37 13.02 10.96
C SER A 146 -15.34 11.50 10.82
N ASP A 147 -16.40 10.97 10.23
CA ASP A 147 -16.45 9.58 9.79
C ASP A 147 -15.40 9.34 8.69
N MET A 148 -14.78 8.17 8.74
CA MET A 148 -13.80 7.73 7.75
C MET A 148 -14.43 6.67 6.84
N ASN A 149 -14.25 6.81 5.54
CA ASN A 149 -14.66 5.84 4.54
C ASN A 149 -13.43 5.15 3.95
N LEU A 150 -13.37 3.83 4.16
CA LEU A 150 -12.40 2.94 3.54
C LEU A 150 -13.01 2.39 2.25
N ILE A 151 -12.28 2.51 1.15
CA ILE A 151 -12.71 1.97 -0.15
C ILE A 151 -11.59 1.11 -0.71
N LEU A 152 -11.93 -0.13 -1.06
CA LEU A 152 -11.04 -1.02 -1.78
C LEU A 152 -11.64 -1.31 -3.16
N ARG A 153 -10.84 -1.19 -4.20
CA ARG A 153 -11.18 -1.59 -5.57
C ARG A 153 -10.07 -2.42 -6.19
N GLN A 154 -10.44 -3.53 -6.83
CA GLN A 154 -9.54 -4.33 -7.63
C GLN A 154 -9.03 -3.54 -8.84
N VAL A 155 -7.74 -3.61 -9.13
CA VAL A 155 -7.09 -2.93 -10.26
C VAL A 155 -6.61 -3.93 -11.30
N ASP A 156 -6.01 -5.03 -10.84
CA ASP A 156 -5.52 -6.15 -11.63
C ASP A 156 -5.67 -7.47 -10.84
N LYS A 157 -5.34 -8.62 -11.45
CA LYS A 157 -5.54 -9.97 -10.90
C LYS A 157 -5.07 -10.17 -9.46
N SER A 158 -4.03 -9.45 -9.01
CA SER A 158 -3.57 -9.48 -7.62
C SER A 158 -3.38 -8.11 -7.01
N LEU A 159 -3.76 -7.03 -7.71
CA LEU A 159 -3.56 -5.66 -7.23
C LEU A 159 -4.88 -5.04 -6.79
N ALA A 160 -4.87 -4.45 -5.60
CA ALA A 160 -5.99 -3.71 -5.04
C ALA A 160 -5.58 -2.28 -4.72
N LEU A 161 -6.40 -1.32 -5.13
CA LEU A 161 -6.32 0.07 -4.67
C LEU A 161 -7.15 0.19 -3.39
N VAL A 162 -6.53 0.63 -2.31
CA VAL A 162 -7.19 0.95 -1.03
C VAL A 162 -7.08 2.46 -0.80
N CYS A 163 -8.19 3.10 -0.46
CA CYS A 163 -8.29 4.54 -0.26
C CYS A 163 -8.96 4.86 1.07
N LEU A 164 -8.38 5.83 1.77
CA LEU A 164 -8.90 6.42 3.00
C LEU A 164 -9.49 7.78 2.68
N ILE A 165 -10.79 7.96 2.93
CA ILE A 165 -11.53 9.18 2.55
C ILE A 165 -12.25 9.73 3.77
N ASN A 166 -12.07 11.02 4.04
CA ASN A 166 -12.89 11.70 5.04
C ASN A 166 -14.30 11.93 4.48
N GLU A 167 -15.31 11.57 5.25
CA GLU A 167 -16.72 11.71 4.88
C GLU A 167 -17.09 13.13 4.42
N ASN A 168 -16.56 14.14 5.11
CA ASN A 168 -16.87 15.54 4.85
C ASN A 168 -16.39 16.02 3.47
N LYS A 169 -15.63 15.19 2.74
CA LYS A 169 -15.07 15.47 1.42
C LYS A 169 -15.71 14.63 0.30
N ILE A 170 -16.69 13.78 0.60
CA ILE A 170 -17.36 12.94 -0.43
C ILE A 170 -18.35 13.79 -1.21
N VAL A 171 -17.89 14.46 -2.26
CA VAL A 171 -18.76 15.31 -3.08
C VAL A 171 -19.68 14.46 -3.96
N GLN A 172 -19.18 13.42 -4.66
CA GLN A 172 -20.00 12.49 -5.46
C GLN A 172 -19.35 11.10 -5.63
N GLN A 173 -20.03 10.03 -5.21
CA GLN A 173 -19.56 8.64 -5.37
C GLN A 173 -19.35 8.23 -6.84
N HIS A 174 -20.14 8.79 -7.76
CA HIS A 174 -20.03 8.52 -9.20
C HIS A 174 -18.73 9.09 -9.79
N LEU A 175 -18.33 10.31 -9.39
CA LEU A 175 -17.07 10.90 -9.82
C LEU A 175 -15.87 10.10 -9.30
N LEU A 176 -15.95 9.62 -8.04
CA LEU A 176 -14.90 8.77 -7.49
C LEU A 176 -14.75 7.47 -8.28
N ASN A 177 -15.85 6.77 -8.58
CA ASN A 177 -15.79 5.54 -9.39
C ASN A 177 -15.19 5.83 -10.78
N HIS A 178 -15.63 6.90 -11.44
CA HIS A 178 -15.09 7.30 -12.74
C HIS A 178 -13.58 7.60 -12.66
N ASN A 179 -13.13 8.33 -11.64
CA ASN A 179 -11.71 8.62 -11.45
C ASN A 179 -10.90 7.35 -11.18
N ILE A 180 -11.47 6.39 -10.44
CA ILE A 180 -10.85 5.08 -10.22
C ILE A 180 -10.73 4.32 -11.54
N ASP A 181 -11.75 4.32 -12.40
CA ASP A 181 -11.69 3.64 -13.69
C ASP A 181 -10.63 4.26 -14.62
N VAL A 182 -10.56 5.60 -14.69
CA VAL A 182 -9.50 6.31 -15.40
C VAL A 182 -8.12 5.97 -14.84
N PHE A 183 -7.99 5.86 -13.52
CA PHE A 183 -6.75 5.46 -12.86
C PHE A 183 -6.35 4.02 -13.22
N LYS A 184 -7.30 3.07 -13.21
CA LYS A 184 -7.06 1.68 -13.64
C LYS A 184 -6.56 1.62 -15.07
N ASP A 185 -7.18 2.37 -15.98
CA ASP A 185 -6.76 2.43 -17.38
C ASP A 185 -5.37 3.06 -17.53
N GLY A 186 -5.05 4.07 -16.73
CA GLY A 186 -3.71 4.66 -16.65
C GLY A 186 -2.65 3.64 -16.22
N LEU A 187 -2.92 2.87 -15.16
CA LEU A 187 -2.03 1.83 -14.69
C LEU A 187 -1.81 0.71 -15.73
N LYS A 188 -2.88 0.24 -16.38
CA LYS A 188 -2.77 -0.77 -17.45
C LYS A 188 -1.85 -0.32 -18.58
N LYS A 189 -1.89 0.96 -18.96
CA LYS A 189 -0.99 1.52 -19.98
C LYS A 189 0.47 1.55 -19.52
N ILE A 190 0.72 1.89 -18.26
CA ILE A 190 2.08 1.89 -17.69
C ILE A 190 2.66 0.47 -17.69
N PHE A 191 1.88 -0.51 -17.23
CA PHE A 191 2.31 -1.91 -17.23
C PHE A 191 2.52 -2.47 -18.65
N ALA A 192 1.65 -2.16 -19.61
CA ALA A 192 1.83 -2.58 -21.01
C ALA A 192 3.08 -1.96 -21.66
N ALA A 193 3.37 -0.68 -21.37
CA ALA A 193 4.58 -0.01 -21.85
C ALA A 193 5.86 -0.67 -21.30
N TYR A 194 5.80 -1.16 -20.05
CA TYR A 194 6.90 -1.91 -19.43
C TYR A 194 7.17 -3.25 -20.10
N GLU A 195 6.12 -4.02 -20.39
CA GLU A 195 6.27 -5.30 -21.09
C GLU A 195 6.92 -5.08 -22.45
N THR A 196 6.51 -4.04 -23.16
CA THR A 196 7.07 -3.69 -24.48
C THR A 196 8.55 -3.29 -24.38
N SER A 197 8.96 -2.57 -23.31
CA SER A 197 10.36 -2.16 -23.12
C SER A 197 11.31 -3.30 -22.72
N LYS A 198 10.80 -4.47 -22.30
CA LYS A 198 11.64 -5.66 -22.04
C LYS A 198 12.06 -6.40 -23.31
N PHE A 199 11.36 -6.18 -24.42
CA PHE A 199 11.60 -6.85 -25.71
C PHE A 199 12.38 -5.98 -26.72
N THR A 200 12.87 -4.82 -26.30
CA THR A 200 13.75 -3.95 -27.10
C THR A 200 15.09 -3.83 -26.41
#